data_AF-A0A837HAG4-F1
#
_entry.id   AF-A0A837HAG4-F1
#
_cell.length_a   1.000
_cell.length_b   1.000
_cell.length_c   1.000
_cell.angle_alpha   90.00
_cell.angle_beta   90.00
_cell.angle_gamma   90.00
#
_symmetry.space_group_name_H-M   'P 1'
#
loop_
_entity.id
_entity.type
_entity.pdbx_description
1 polymer ?
#
loop_
_entity_poly.entity_id
_entity_poly.type
_entity_poly.pdbx_seq_one_letter_code
_entity_poly.pdbx_strand_id
1 'polypeptide(L)'
;MGINVLIHDKALRVHSIVVSANDGITTTFAVVAGSLGASLSPSIILILGFANLFADGLSMATGSYLGVKSEIEFEEDNGQKIEVGKEPIKNAVTTFISFVVAGLVPILPYIFKMNNSFIVSIILVFLALNMVGIIRAKLTGKNIIKTAIENTLIGGSAAFVAYGVGYLVRRYLI
;
A
#
# COMPACT_ATOMS: atom_id res chain seq x y z
N MET A 1 -25.10 -21.55 -6.93
CA MET A 1 -24.10 -21.74 -5.85
C MET A 1 -22.71 -21.17 -6.18
N GLY A 2 -22.30 -21.03 -7.45
CA GLY A 2 -20.93 -20.56 -7.81
C GLY A 2 -20.71 -19.05 -8.00
N ILE A 3 -21.74 -18.21 -8.06
CA ILE A 3 -21.57 -16.76 -8.35
C ILE A 3 -21.10 -15.98 -7.12
N ASN A 4 -21.66 -16.24 -5.92
CA ASN A 4 -21.27 -15.53 -4.70
C ASN A 4 -19.82 -15.81 -4.30
N VAL A 5 -19.41 -17.09 -4.37
CA VAL A 5 -18.01 -17.52 -4.11
C VAL A 5 -17.01 -16.82 -5.04
N LEU A 6 -17.34 -16.69 -6.33
CA LEU A 6 -16.46 -16.05 -7.30
C LEU A 6 -16.33 -14.52 -7.08
N ILE A 7 -17.40 -13.88 -6.62
CA ILE A 7 -17.40 -12.44 -6.31
C ILE A 7 -16.56 -12.19 -5.05
N HIS A 8 -16.72 -13.03 -4.02
CA HIS A 8 -15.97 -12.91 -2.77
C HIS A 8 -14.45 -13.14 -2.96
N ASP A 9 -14.04 -14.19 -3.70
CA ASP A 9 -12.62 -14.43 -4.02
C ASP A 9 -12.00 -13.25 -4.79
N LYS A 10 -12.74 -12.68 -5.75
CA LYS A 10 -12.29 -11.47 -6.47
C LYS A 10 -12.13 -10.27 -5.54
N ALA A 11 -13.06 -10.05 -4.62
CA ALA A 11 -12.99 -8.95 -3.66
C ALA A 11 -11.78 -9.08 -2.73
N LEU A 12 -11.55 -10.28 -2.17
CA LEU A 12 -10.38 -10.59 -1.35
C LEU A 12 -9.06 -10.38 -2.10
N ARG A 13 -8.99 -10.80 -3.37
CA ARG A 13 -7.82 -10.58 -4.23
C ARG A 13 -7.57 -9.10 -4.53
N VAL A 14 -8.63 -8.33 -4.83
CA VAL A 14 -8.49 -6.88 -5.05
C VAL A 14 -7.96 -6.21 -3.80
N HIS A 15 -8.47 -6.56 -2.62
CA HIS A 15 -7.96 -6.01 -1.36
C HIS A 15 -6.51 -6.42 -1.12
N SER A 16 -6.24 -7.72 -0.94
CA SER A 16 -4.93 -8.22 -0.52
C SER A 16 -3.79 -7.93 -1.47
N ILE A 17 -4.06 -7.82 -2.78
CA ILE A 17 -3.02 -7.54 -3.78
C ILE A 17 -2.99 -6.05 -4.09
N VAL A 18 -4.10 -5.49 -4.57
CA VAL A 18 -4.09 -4.16 -5.19
C VAL A 18 -4.14 -3.06 -4.15
N VAL A 19 -5.02 -3.18 -3.15
CA VAL A 19 -5.13 -2.16 -2.10
C VAL A 19 -3.85 -2.17 -1.26
N SER A 20 -3.38 -3.34 -0.84
CA SER A 20 -2.13 -3.49 -0.09
C SER A 20 -0.90 -2.98 -0.84
N ALA A 21 -0.78 -3.26 -2.14
CA ALA A 21 0.31 -2.72 -2.95
C ALA A 21 0.24 -1.19 -3.07
N ASN A 22 -0.95 -0.64 -3.30
CA ASN A 22 -1.14 0.81 -3.37
C ASN A 22 -0.76 1.51 -2.06
N ASP A 23 -1.17 0.92 -0.94
CA ASP A 23 -0.87 1.47 0.39
C ASP A 23 0.63 1.41 0.66
N GLY A 24 1.29 0.28 0.40
CA GLY A 24 2.73 0.13 0.57
C GLY A 24 3.56 1.13 -0.24
N ILE A 25 3.19 1.37 -1.50
CA ILE A 25 3.83 2.42 -2.32
C ILE A 25 3.62 3.79 -1.68
N THR A 26 2.38 4.09 -1.28
CA THR A 26 1.96 5.41 -0.82
C THR A 26 2.60 5.77 0.52
N THR A 27 2.46 4.93 1.54
CA THR A 27 2.97 5.21 2.90
C THR A 27 4.48 5.26 2.91
N THR A 28 5.14 4.34 2.21
CA THR A 28 6.60 4.35 2.12
C THR A 28 7.11 5.58 1.37
N PHE A 29 6.45 5.97 0.28
CA PHE A 29 6.81 7.21 -0.42
C PHE A 29 6.53 8.45 0.42
N ALA A 30 5.46 8.45 1.23
CA ALA A 30 5.18 9.52 2.17
C ALA A 30 6.30 9.67 3.22
N VAL A 31 6.88 8.57 3.72
CA VAL A 31 8.07 8.60 4.60
C VAL A 31 9.28 9.19 3.88
N VAL A 32 9.52 8.81 2.63
CA VAL A 32 10.60 9.37 1.80
C VAL A 32 10.40 10.88 1.61
N ALA A 33 9.19 11.30 1.22
CA ALA A 33 8.83 12.69 0.98
C ALA A 33 8.91 13.54 2.25
N GLY A 34 8.37 13.05 3.37
CA GLY A 34 8.43 13.74 4.66
C GLY A 34 9.85 13.89 5.19
N SER A 35 10.66 12.85 5.05
CA SER A 35 12.08 12.91 5.44
C SER A 35 12.87 13.90 4.57
N LEU A 36 12.54 14.00 3.29
CA LEU A 36 13.12 15.02 2.41
C LEU A 36 12.65 16.42 2.78
N GLY A 37 11.37 16.62 3.06
CA GLY A 37 10.82 17.89 3.54
C GLY A 37 11.54 18.34 4.82
N ALA A 38 11.85 17.41 5.71
CA ALA A 38 12.63 17.64 6.92
C ALA A 38 14.15 17.76 6.69
N SER A 39 14.62 17.73 5.44
CA SER A 39 16.05 17.80 5.06
C SER A 39 16.92 16.78 5.80
N LEU A 40 16.43 15.54 5.92
CA LEU A 40 17.16 14.43 6.52
C LEU A 40 18.13 13.77 5.52
N SER A 41 19.17 13.14 6.05
CA SER A 41 20.17 12.46 5.22
C SER A 41 19.59 11.20 4.57
N PRO A 42 20.12 10.76 3.40
CA PRO A 42 19.67 9.54 2.73
C PRO A 42 19.72 8.28 3.62
N SER A 43 20.69 8.21 4.53
CA SER A 43 20.79 7.10 5.49
C SER A 43 19.58 7.03 6.43
N ILE A 44 19.09 8.19 6.90
CA ILE A 44 17.90 8.25 7.75
C ILE A 44 16.65 7.91 6.94
N ILE A 45 16.57 8.36 5.68
CA ILE A 45 15.47 7.99 4.76
C ILE A 45 15.39 6.47 4.61
N LEU A 46 16.53 5.79 4.43
CA LEU A 46 16.57 4.33 4.33
C LEU A 46 16.12 3.65 5.63
N ILE A 47 16.62 4.10 6.79
CA ILE A 47 16.25 3.52 8.09
C ILE A 47 14.74 3.66 8.32
N LEU A 48 14.20 4.87 8.16
CA LEU A 48 12.77 5.13 8.36
C LEU A 48 11.92 4.41 7.31
N GLY A 49 12.35 4.40 6.05
CA GLY A 49 11.65 3.74 4.96
C GLY A 49 11.51 2.24 5.21
N PHE A 50 12.60 1.55 5.54
CA PHE A 50 12.55 0.12 5.85
C PHE A 50 11.79 -0.19 7.14
N ALA A 51 12.00 0.61 8.20
CA ALA A 51 11.28 0.42 9.46
C ALA A 51 9.76 0.54 9.25
N ASN A 52 9.32 1.61 8.57
CA ASN A 52 7.92 1.84 8.24
C ASN A 52 7.36 0.73 7.34
N LEU A 53 8.09 0.36 6.27
CA LEU A 53 7.66 -0.66 5.31
C LEU A 53 7.31 -1.99 5.98
N PHE A 54 8.14 -2.47 6.90
CA PHE A 54 7.88 -3.73 7.57
C PHE A 54 6.86 -3.60 8.71
N ALA A 55 6.89 -2.50 9.46
CA ALA A 55 5.93 -2.27 10.54
C ALA A 55 4.50 -2.13 10.00
N ASP A 56 4.28 -1.29 9.00
CA ASP A 56 2.98 -1.08 8.38
C ASP A 56 2.53 -2.34 7.63
N GLY A 57 3.44 -3.01 6.92
CA GLY A 57 3.13 -4.26 6.24
C GLY A 57 2.59 -5.32 7.20
N LEU A 58 3.25 -5.51 8.35
CA LEU A 58 2.78 -6.43 9.39
C LEU A 58 1.42 -6.00 9.96
N SER A 59 1.26 -4.70 10.25
CA SER A 59 -0.01 -4.13 10.73
C SER A 59 -1.18 -4.44 9.77
N MET A 60 -0.99 -4.19 8.46
CA MET A 60 -1.99 -4.50 7.43
C MET A 60 -2.26 -6.00 7.29
N ALA A 61 -1.23 -6.83 7.39
CA ALA A 61 -1.38 -8.28 7.33
C ALA A 61 -2.22 -8.79 8.52
N THR A 62 -1.95 -8.29 9.72
CA THR A 62 -2.76 -8.58 10.92
C THR A 62 -4.19 -8.07 10.75
N GLY A 63 -4.38 -6.85 10.25
CA GLY A 63 -5.72 -6.31 9.97
C GLY A 63 -6.51 -7.17 8.97
N SER A 64 -5.84 -7.66 7.92
CA SER A 64 -6.44 -8.54 6.91
C SER A 64 -6.74 -9.95 7.44
N TYR A 65 -5.88 -10.48 8.32
CA TYR A 65 -6.13 -11.74 9.03
C TYR A 65 -7.36 -11.62 9.93
N LEU A 66 -7.36 -10.62 10.80
CA LEU A 66 -8.44 -10.39 11.77
C LEU A 66 -9.75 -10.08 11.05
N GLY A 67 -9.73 -9.28 9.98
CA GLY A 67 -10.92 -8.98 9.19
C GLY A 67 -11.60 -10.24 8.64
N VAL A 68 -10.84 -11.13 7.98
CA VAL A 68 -11.40 -12.38 7.46
C VAL A 68 -11.81 -13.33 8.58
N LYS A 69 -11.02 -13.42 9.66
CA LYS A 69 -11.36 -14.29 10.82
C LYS A 69 -12.65 -13.84 11.49
N SER A 70 -12.81 -12.54 11.73
CA SER A 70 -14.03 -11.98 12.32
C SER A 70 -15.25 -12.17 11.42
N GLU A 71 -15.08 -12.15 10.10
CA GLU A 71 -16.18 -12.46 9.16
C GLU A 71 -16.62 -13.92 9.27
N ILE A 72 -15.66 -14.86 9.40
CA ILE A 72 -15.96 -16.28 9.63
C ILE A 72 -16.68 -16.49 10.96
N GLU A 73 -16.14 -15.94 12.05
CA GLU A 73 -16.72 -16.06 13.40
C GLU A 73 -18.15 -15.49 13.44
N PHE A 74 -18.38 -14.34 12.79
CA PHE A 74 -19.70 -13.75 12.69
C PHE A 74 -20.68 -14.62 11.89
N GLU A 75 -20.25 -15.24 10.79
CA GLU A 75 -21.08 -16.18 10.03
C GLU A 75 -21.43 -17.42 10.85
N GLU A 76 -20.45 -17.99 11.57
CA GLU A 76 -20.64 -19.14 12.46
C GLU A 76 -21.66 -18.84 13.57
N ASP A 77 -21.50 -17.71 14.27
CA ASP A 77 -22.39 -17.30 15.37
C ASP A 77 -23.84 -17.04 14.91
N ASN A 78 -24.02 -16.59 13.66
CA ASN A 78 -25.35 -16.36 13.06
C ASN A 78 -25.93 -17.61 12.37
N GLY A 79 -25.30 -18.78 12.52
CA GLY A 79 -25.74 -20.03 11.91
C GLY A 79 -25.68 -20.03 10.38
N GLN A 80 -24.90 -19.12 9.79
CA GLN A 80 -24.65 -19.09 8.35
C GLN A 80 -23.61 -20.16 7.99
N LYS A 81 -23.72 -20.71 6.78
CA LYS A 81 -22.66 -21.59 6.26
C LYS A 81 -21.46 -20.73 5.91
N ILE A 82 -20.31 -21.02 6.53
CA ILE A 82 -19.03 -20.40 6.20
C ILE A 82 -18.82 -20.47 4.69
N GLU A 83 -18.57 -19.32 4.07
CA GLU A 83 -18.25 -19.29 2.65
C GLU A 83 -16.94 -20.04 2.35
N VAL A 84 -17.02 -20.98 1.40
CA VAL A 84 -15.86 -21.72 0.90
C VAL A 84 -14.91 -20.75 0.20
N GLY A 85 -13.68 -20.62 0.70
CA GLY A 85 -12.63 -19.77 0.12
C GLY A 85 -12.08 -18.68 1.05
N LYS A 86 -12.68 -18.48 2.24
CA LYS A 86 -12.13 -17.59 3.27
C LYS A 86 -10.91 -18.23 3.94
N GLU A 87 -9.72 -17.77 3.56
CA GLU A 87 -8.44 -18.26 4.10
C GLU A 87 -7.68 -17.11 4.81
N PRO A 88 -7.92 -16.87 6.12
CA PRO A 88 -7.37 -15.71 6.84
C PRO A 88 -5.84 -15.58 6.73
N ILE A 89 -5.12 -16.69 6.92
CA ILE A 89 -3.65 -16.71 6.88
C ILE A 89 -3.14 -16.37 5.48
N LYS A 90 -3.75 -16.95 4.44
CA LYS A 90 -3.36 -16.70 3.05
C LYS A 90 -3.62 -15.24 2.66
N ASN A 91 -4.75 -14.67 3.09
CA ASN A 91 -5.08 -13.28 2.83
C ASN A 91 -4.08 -12.32 3.49
N ALA A 92 -3.68 -12.62 4.73
CA ALA A 92 -2.68 -11.88 5.48
C ALA A 92 -1.28 -11.94 4.83
N VAL A 93 -0.82 -13.13 4.46
CA VAL A 93 0.47 -13.31 3.78
C VAL A 93 0.48 -12.61 2.43
N THR A 94 -0.59 -12.74 1.63
CA THR A 94 -0.71 -12.05 0.34
C THR A 94 -0.68 -10.53 0.52
N THR A 95 -1.35 -10.02 1.55
CA THR A 95 -1.33 -8.60 1.93
C THR A 95 0.07 -8.14 2.29
N PHE A 96 0.76 -8.86 3.17
CA PHE A 96 2.12 -8.53 3.59
C PHE A 96 3.08 -8.47 2.40
N ILE A 97 3.09 -9.51 1.57
CA ILE A 97 4.00 -9.61 0.42
C ILE A 97 3.69 -8.51 -0.59
N SER A 98 2.42 -8.29 -0.92
CA SER A 98 2.02 -7.25 -1.88
C SER A 98 2.40 -5.86 -1.39
N PHE A 99 2.18 -5.57 -0.11
CA PHE A 99 2.58 -4.32 0.54
C PHE A 99 4.09 -4.12 0.49
N VAL A 100 4.87 -5.10 0.97
CA VAL A 100 6.33 -4.98 1.05
C VAL A 100 6.96 -4.84 -0.33
N VAL A 101 6.58 -5.69 -1.28
CA VAL A 101 7.16 -5.67 -2.64
C VAL A 101 6.87 -4.34 -3.33
N ALA A 102 5.63 -3.85 -3.25
CA ALA A 102 5.27 -2.58 -3.87
C ALA A 102 5.88 -1.39 -3.13
N GLY A 103 5.91 -1.43 -1.80
CA GLY A 103 6.49 -0.40 -0.94
C GLY A 103 8.02 -0.33 -0.99
N LEU A 104 8.72 -1.29 -1.57
CA LEU A 104 10.15 -1.14 -1.87
C LEU A 104 10.41 -0.13 -3.00
N VAL A 105 9.47 0.04 -3.94
CA VAL A 105 9.63 0.88 -5.15
C VAL A 105 10.15 2.29 -4.84
N PRO A 106 9.57 3.05 -3.88
CA PRO A 106 10.05 4.40 -3.57
C PRO A 106 11.46 4.44 -2.96
N ILE A 107 11.91 3.35 -2.32
CA ILE A 107 13.20 3.26 -1.64
C ILE A 107 14.32 2.82 -2.60
N LEU A 108 14.01 2.10 -3.69
CA LEU A 108 15.00 1.57 -4.64
C LEU A 108 16.07 2.59 -5.06
N PRO A 109 15.74 3.84 -5.45
CA PRO A 109 16.76 4.80 -5.88
C PRO A 109 17.77 5.16 -4.79
N TYR A 110 17.36 5.10 -3.52
CA TYR A 110 18.20 5.38 -2.36
C TYR A 110 19.11 4.19 -2.03
N ILE A 111 18.62 2.96 -2.18
CA ILE A 111 19.41 1.73 -1.99
C ILE A 111 20.58 1.70 -2.97
N PHE A 112 20.30 2.01 -4.25
CA PHE A 112 21.31 2.03 -5.31
C PHE A 112 22.11 3.34 -5.38
N LYS A 113 21.87 4.28 -4.46
CA LYS A 113 22.55 5.59 -4.40
C LYS A 113 22.53 6.32 -5.75
N MET A 114 21.40 6.26 -6.45
CA MET A 114 21.27 6.87 -7.78
C MET A 114 21.35 8.39 -7.69
N ASN A 115 21.95 9.03 -8.69
CA ASN A 115 21.90 10.49 -8.82
C ASN A 115 20.45 10.96 -8.87
N ASN A 116 20.13 12.03 -8.12
CA ASN A 116 18.77 12.55 -7.98
C ASN A 116 17.75 11.50 -7.48
N SER A 117 18.11 10.70 -6.47
CA SER A 117 17.29 9.59 -5.94
C SER A 117 15.82 9.95 -5.73
N PHE A 118 15.52 11.17 -5.27
CA PHE A 118 14.15 11.63 -5.08
C PHE A 118 13.34 11.77 -6.37
N ILE A 119 13.93 12.35 -7.43
CA ILE A 119 13.25 12.50 -8.72
C ILE A 119 13.01 11.12 -9.35
N VAL A 120 14.00 10.24 -9.27
CA VAL A 120 13.85 8.85 -9.73
C VAL A 120 12.74 8.14 -8.93
N SER A 121 12.67 8.38 -7.62
CA SER A 121 11.61 7.83 -6.75
C SER A 121 10.22 8.32 -7.16
N ILE A 122 10.05 9.62 -7.41
CA ILE A 122 8.78 10.19 -7.93
C ILE A 122 8.35 9.48 -9.22
N ILE A 123 9.26 9.31 -10.18
CA ILE A 123 8.95 8.67 -11.46
C ILE A 123 8.54 7.20 -11.25
N LEU A 124 9.30 6.45 -10.46
CA LEU A 124 9.00 5.05 -10.17
C LEU A 124 7.66 4.90 -9.44
N VAL A 125 7.37 5.76 -8.47
CA VAL A 125 6.11 5.78 -7.72
C VAL A 125 4.94 6.12 -8.64
N PHE A 126 5.08 7.14 -9.48
CA PHE A 126 4.05 7.49 -10.46
C PHE A 126 3.72 6.31 -11.36
N LEU A 127 4.74 5.64 -11.92
CA LEU A 127 4.56 4.46 -12.78
C LEU A 127 3.92 3.31 -12.00
N ALA A 128 4.35 3.05 -10.77
CA ALA A 128 3.81 1.97 -9.94
C ALA A 128 2.35 2.21 -9.55
N LEU A 129 1.99 3.41 -9.10
CA LEU A 129 0.60 3.75 -8.74
C LEU A 129 -0.34 3.67 -9.96
N ASN A 130 0.10 4.13 -11.13
CA ASN A 130 -0.67 3.98 -12.36
C ASN A 130 -0.82 2.49 -12.73
N MET A 131 0.24 1.69 -12.62
CA MET A 131 0.18 0.26 -12.89
C MET A 131 -0.80 -0.46 -11.96
N VAL A 132 -0.74 -0.18 -10.65
CA VAL A 132 -1.68 -0.73 -9.66
C VAL A 132 -3.11 -0.28 -9.96
N GLY A 133 -3.31 0.99 -10.34
CA GLY A 133 -4.62 1.51 -10.74
C GLY A 133 -5.19 0.84 -12.00
N ILE A 134 -4.36 0.52 -12.99
CA ILE A 134 -4.76 -0.23 -14.19
C ILE A 134 -5.19 -1.66 -13.81
N ILE A 135 -4.43 -2.32 -12.93
CA ILE A 135 -4.76 -3.66 -12.43
C ILE A 135 -6.10 -3.62 -11.68
N ARG A 136 -6.28 -2.64 -10.79
CA ARG A 136 -7.54 -2.38 -10.05
C ARG A 136 -8.72 -2.25 -11.02
N ALA A 137 -8.58 -1.42 -12.05
CA ALA A 137 -9.64 -1.16 -13.01
C ALA A 137 -10.05 -2.43 -13.77
N LYS A 138 -9.08 -3.24 -14.21
CA LYS A 138 -9.34 -4.50 -14.90
C LYS A 138 -10.05 -5.52 -14.01
N LEU A 139 -9.65 -5.64 -12.75
CA LEU A 139 -10.26 -6.58 -11.80
C LEU A 139 -11.68 -6.17 -11.38
N THR A 140 -11.95 -4.86 -11.33
CA THR A 140 -13.25 -4.31 -10.88
C THR A 140 -14.19 -3.93 -12.02
N GLY A 141 -13.77 -4.07 -13.28
CA GLY A 141 -14.55 -3.68 -14.46
C GLY A 141 -14.81 -2.16 -14.55
N LYS A 142 -13.92 -1.34 -13.98
CA LYS A 142 -14.04 0.14 -13.97
C LYS A 142 -13.19 0.78 -15.07
N ASN A 143 -13.38 2.08 -15.28
CA ASN A 143 -12.62 2.85 -16.26
C ASN A 143 -11.13 2.92 -15.85
N ILE A 144 -10.25 2.53 -16.78
CA ILE A 144 -8.80 2.42 -16.55
C ILE A 144 -8.17 3.77 -16.21
N ILE A 145 -8.43 4.80 -17.03
CA ILE A 145 -7.81 6.12 -16.89
C ILE A 145 -8.25 6.75 -15.56
N LYS A 146 -9.56 6.73 -15.27
CA LYS A 146 -10.09 7.30 -14.03
C LYS A 146 -9.46 6.66 -12.79
N THR A 147 -9.36 5.33 -12.77
CA THR A 147 -8.82 4.60 -11.61
C THR A 147 -7.32 4.84 -11.43
N ALA A 148 -6.55 4.91 -12.53
CA ALA A 148 -5.12 5.19 -12.48
C ALA A 148 -4.81 6.61 -11.97
N ILE A 149 -5.59 7.60 -12.43
CA ILE A 149 -5.51 8.98 -11.95
C ILE A 149 -5.89 9.05 -10.47
N GLU A 150 -6.99 8.40 -10.06
CA GLU A 150 -7.44 8.37 -8.67
C GLU A 150 -6.35 7.83 -7.72
N ASN A 151 -5.74 6.69 -8.04
CA ASN A 151 -4.64 6.13 -7.25
C ASN A 151 -3.45 7.09 -7.15
N THR A 152 -3.07 7.70 -8.27
CA THR A 152 -1.94 8.64 -8.31
C THR A 152 -2.21 9.90 -7.48
N LEU A 153 -3.44 10.43 -7.54
CA LEU A 153 -3.83 11.61 -6.77
C LEU A 153 -3.85 11.32 -5.26
N ILE A 154 -4.39 10.16 -4.86
CA ILE A 154 -4.38 9.73 -3.45
C ILE A 154 -2.93 9.62 -2.98
N GLY A 155 -2.09 8.85 -3.68
CA GLY A 155 -0.69 8.67 -3.29
C GLY A 155 0.12 9.96 -3.29
N GLY A 156 -0.04 10.79 -4.31
CA GLY A 156 0.61 12.10 -4.42
C GLY A 156 0.18 13.07 -3.31
N SER A 157 -1.10 13.08 -2.93
CA SER A 157 -1.61 13.93 -1.85
C SER A 157 -1.02 13.55 -0.49
N ALA A 158 -0.91 12.26 -0.19
CA ALA A 158 -0.28 11.78 1.04
C ALA A 158 1.19 12.20 1.11
N ALA A 159 1.94 12.05 0.01
CA ALA A 159 3.34 12.46 -0.07
C ALA A 159 3.51 13.99 0.06
N PHE A 160 2.60 14.77 -0.55
CA PHE A 160 2.61 16.23 -0.44
C PHE A 160 2.38 16.69 1.01
N VAL A 161 1.39 16.10 1.69
CA VAL A 161 1.13 16.38 3.11
C VAL A 161 2.34 15.99 3.96
N ALA A 162 2.90 14.81 3.76
CA ALA A 162 4.06 14.34 4.52
C ALA A 162 5.29 15.25 4.32
N TYR A 163 5.60 15.63 3.08
CA TYR A 163 6.66 16.60 2.77
C TYR A 163 6.43 17.92 3.51
N GLY A 164 5.21 18.47 3.43
CA GLY A 164 4.84 19.70 4.09
C GLY A 164 5.00 19.61 5.61
N VAL A 165 4.53 18.53 6.22
CA VAL A 165 4.70 18.28 7.66
C VAL A 165 6.18 18.21 8.03
N GLY A 166 6.99 17.45 7.29
CA GLY A 166 8.43 17.35 7.54
C GLY A 166 9.13 18.72 7.45
N TYR A 167 8.78 19.51 6.44
CA TYR A 167 9.28 20.88 6.27
C TYR A 167 8.90 21.80 7.44
N LEU A 168 7.62 21.80 7.84
CA LEU A 168 7.12 22.64 8.91
C LEU A 168 7.75 22.27 10.26
N VAL A 169 7.82 20.99 10.58
CA VAL A 169 8.47 20.50 11.81
C VAL A 169 9.93 20.94 11.84
N ARG A 170 10.68 20.76 10.74
CA ARG A 170 12.08 21.18 10.63
C ARG A 170 12.29 22.71 10.63
N ARG A 171 11.26 23.49 10.33
CA ARG A 171 11.36 24.95 10.27
C ARG A 171 11.04 25.62 11.61
N TYR A 172 10.12 25.02 12.37
CA TYR A 172 9.48 25.66 13.53
C TYR A 172 9.69 24.92 14.85
N LEU A 173 9.95 23.61 14.86
CA LEU A 173 10.08 22.83 16.09
C LEU A 173 11.52 22.43 16.43
N ILE A 174 12.36 22.25 15.41
CA ILE A 174 13.79 21.87 15.52
C ILE A 174 14.61 22.72 14.56
#